data_AF-A0A932HPW4-F1
#
_entry.id   AF-A0A932HPW4-F1
#
_cell.length_a   1.000
_cell.length_b   1.000
_cell.length_c   1.000
_cell.angle_alpha   90.00
_cell.angle_beta   90.00
_cell.angle_gamma   90.00
#
_symmetry.space_group_name_H-M   'P 1'
#
loop_
_entity.id
_entity.type
_entity.pdbx_description
1 polymer ?
#
loop_
_entity_poly.entity_id
_entity_poly.type
_entity_poly.pdbx_seq_one_letter_code
_entity_poly.pdbx_strand_id
1 'polypeptide(L)'
;MMRCLGWSIVFWLSCFIAMGQDGVILRAENGSGETKDTSLSLRRIPQSAFAEGERLVFDVGYSFITAGEAVMAIPKMDTAFGRECYQVLFTVHSTPSFSWIYKVEDRYETILDKEGIFPWRFSQRIREGKFRRDYDAVLDQINNVAITEKGRFPIPPYIHDVVSAFYFVRTMDFSASRPGERTILHNFTKDTSYTLAVKFLGRQQIKVDAGTFRCVIVEPLIQEGGLFKSEGRVIIWLTDDERKIPVKVSTQVVVGSIDAELREYSGVAGPINAKLR
;
A
#
# COMPACT_ATOMS: atom_id res chain seq x y z
N MET A 1 -35.40 -2.96 -1.49
CA MET A 1 -34.74 -1.92 -0.67
C MET A 1 -33.58 -2.46 0.21
N MET A 2 -33.08 -3.70 -0.01
CA MET A 2 -31.93 -4.30 0.69
C MET A 2 -30.92 -4.94 -0.30
N ARG A 3 -30.82 -4.40 -1.52
CA ARG A 3 -29.90 -4.89 -2.57
C ARG A 3 -28.66 -4.00 -2.79
N CYS A 4 -28.57 -2.85 -2.12
CA CYS A 4 -27.47 -1.88 -2.31
C CYS A 4 -26.37 -1.94 -1.23
N LEU A 5 -26.58 -2.58 -0.08
CA LEU A 5 -25.56 -2.63 0.99
C LEU A 5 -24.51 -3.74 0.81
N GLY A 6 -24.78 -4.75 -0.01
CA GLY A 6 -23.88 -5.89 -0.21
C GLY A 6 -22.67 -5.63 -1.12
N TRP A 7 -22.52 -4.42 -1.66
CA TRP A 7 -21.44 -4.05 -2.59
C TRP A 7 -20.47 -2.99 -2.05
N SER A 8 -20.76 -2.35 -0.91
CA SER A 8 -19.95 -1.23 -0.42
C SER A 8 -18.81 -1.65 0.53
N ILE A 9 -18.99 -2.70 1.33
CA ILE A 9 -17.95 -3.24 2.24
C ILE A 9 -16.90 -4.06 1.47
N VAL A 10 -17.27 -4.50 0.27
CA VAL A 10 -16.58 -5.45 -0.60
C VAL A 10 -15.52 -4.81 -1.46
N PHE A 11 -15.54 -3.48 -1.60
CA PHE A 11 -14.92 -2.87 -2.76
C PHE A 11 -13.55 -2.26 -2.50
N TRP A 12 -12.97 -2.31 -1.30
CA TRP A 12 -11.95 -1.30 -0.93
C TRP A 12 -10.53 -1.75 -0.61
N LEU A 13 -10.27 -3.05 -0.48
CA LEU A 13 -8.95 -3.58 -0.84
C LEU A 13 -8.91 -4.06 -2.30
N SER A 14 -10.07 -4.37 -2.87
CA SER A 14 -10.25 -4.85 -4.24
C SER A 14 -10.60 -3.75 -5.28
N CYS A 15 -10.71 -2.47 -4.88
CA CYS A 15 -11.05 -1.33 -5.77
C CYS A 15 -9.99 -0.94 -6.79
N PHE A 16 -8.78 -1.49 -6.73
CA PHE A 16 -7.73 -1.16 -7.71
C PHE A 16 -7.96 -1.79 -9.11
N ILE A 17 -9.18 -2.28 -9.38
CA ILE A 17 -9.48 -3.19 -10.48
C ILE A 17 -10.86 -2.85 -11.09
N ALA A 18 -10.96 -1.78 -11.88
CA ALA A 18 -11.86 -1.70 -13.02
C ALA A 18 -11.59 -0.43 -13.85
N MET A 19 -11.49 -0.60 -15.18
CA MET A 19 -11.61 0.41 -16.24
C MET A 19 -10.39 1.27 -16.59
N GLY A 20 -10.20 1.47 -17.90
CA GLY A 20 -9.24 2.41 -18.48
C GLY A 20 -8.35 1.85 -19.60
N GLN A 21 -8.94 1.41 -20.72
CA GLN A 21 -8.22 1.32 -21.99
C GLN A 21 -7.89 2.74 -22.47
N ASP A 22 -6.65 2.99 -22.90
CA ASP A 22 -6.30 3.48 -24.23
C ASP A 22 -4.78 3.62 -24.34
N GLY A 23 -4.22 2.94 -25.33
CA GLY A 23 -2.79 2.81 -25.52
C GLY A 23 -2.14 4.06 -26.11
N VAL A 24 -0.92 4.33 -25.66
CA VAL A 24 0.05 5.11 -26.42
C VAL A 24 1.36 4.34 -26.45
N ILE A 25 1.70 3.80 -27.62
CA ILE A 25 2.96 3.12 -27.91
C ILE A 25 4.03 4.21 -28.13
N LEU A 26 5.02 4.29 -27.25
CA LEU A 26 6.26 5.00 -27.54
C LEU A 26 7.29 3.99 -28.06
N ARG A 27 7.74 4.23 -29.29
CA ARG A 27 8.81 3.45 -29.94
C ARG A 27 10.15 3.73 -29.26
N ALA A 28 10.87 2.68 -28.91
CA ALA A 28 12.28 2.76 -28.51
C ALA A 28 13.17 2.76 -29.77
N GLU A 29 14.12 3.70 -29.85
CA GLU A 29 15.20 3.67 -30.83
C GLU A 29 16.38 2.83 -30.32
N ASN A 30 16.94 2.01 -31.22
CA ASN A 30 18.09 1.16 -30.96
C ASN A 30 19.39 1.97 -30.97
N GLY A 31 20.12 1.96 -29.86
CA GLY A 31 21.50 2.40 -29.75
C GLY A 31 22.42 1.23 -29.37
N SER A 32 23.45 1.02 -30.18
CA SER A 32 24.45 -0.05 -30.10
C SER A 32 25.50 0.17 -28.99
N GLY A 33 25.82 -0.91 -28.27
CA GLY A 33 27.17 -1.25 -27.79
C GLY A 33 27.75 -0.48 -26.59
N GLU A 34 27.86 -1.16 -25.45
CA GLU A 34 29.13 -1.41 -24.72
C GLU A 34 28.83 -2.17 -23.41
N THR A 35 29.39 -3.36 -23.27
CA THR A 35 29.33 -4.19 -22.06
C THR A 35 30.19 -3.57 -20.96
N LYS A 36 29.60 -2.68 -20.16
CA LYS A 36 30.12 -2.36 -18.83
C LYS A 36 29.64 -3.42 -17.85
N ASP A 37 30.59 -4.16 -17.29
CA ASP A 37 30.42 -4.93 -16.06
C ASP A 37 29.99 -3.96 -14.94
N THR A 38 28.68 -3.77 -14.86
CA THR A 38 28.03 -2.84 -13.94
C THR A 38 27.40 -3.75 -12.90
N SER A 39 28.05 -3.92 -11.75
CA SER A 39 27.30 -4.26 -10.56
C SER A 39 26.29 -3.12 -10.38
N LEU A 40 25.06 -3.29 -10.88
CA LEU A 40 23.99 -2.30 -10.81
C LEU A 40 23.78 -1.96 -9.34
N SER A 41 24.31 -0.81 -8.90
CA SER A 41 24.14 -0.35 -7.53
C SER A 41 22.70 0.17 -7.41
N LEU A 42 21.78 -0.74 -7.06
CA LEU A 42 20.39 -0.41 -6.74
C LEU A 42 20.34 0.65 -5.63
N ARG A 43 19.29 1.49 -5.64
CA ARG A 43 19.13 2.56 -4.64
C ARG A 43 19.18 2.03 -3.21
N ARG A 44 19.63 2.88 -2.29
CA ARG A 44 19.57 2.65 -0.85
C ARG A 44 18.85 3.80 -0.17
N ILE A 45 17.92 3.47 0.71
CA ILE A 45 17.11 4.41 1.49
C ILE A 45 17.30 4.06 2.95
N PRO A 46 18.12 4.82 3.69
CA PRO A 46 18.21 4.67 5.13
C PRO A 46 16.84 4.90 5.76
N GLN A 47 16.34 3.92 6.51
CA GLN A 47 15.04 4.00 7.17
C GLN A 47 15.11 3.37 8.56
N SER A 48 14.26 3.88 9.46
CA SER A 48 13.99 3.24 10.76
C SER A 48 12.49 3.10 11.01
N ALA A 49 11.66 3.27 9.98
CA ALA A 49 10.22 3.26 10.11
C ALA A 49 9.66 1.90 10.56
N PHE A 50 10.25 0.79 10.09
CA PHE A 50 9.78 -0.57 10.33
C PHE A 50 10.94 -1.57 10.35
N ALA A 51 10.69 -2.73 10.97
CA ALA A 51 11.65 -3.83 11.09
C ALA A 51 10.92 -5.19 11.15
N GLU A 52 11.69 -6.27 11.06
CA GLU A 52 11.19 -7.63 11.33
C GLU A 52 10.56 -7.69 12.73
N GLY A 53 9.43 -8.40 12.84
CA GLY A 53 8.63 -8.53 14.06
C GLY A 53 7.48 -7.53 14.17
N GLU A 54 7.44 -6.48 13.35
CA GLU A 54 6.36 -5.49 13.40
C GLU A 54 5.01 -6.15 13.11
N ARG A 55 4.01 -5.86 13.95
CA ARG A 55 2.62 -6.27 13.78
C ARG A 55 1.69 -5.15 14.21
N LEU A 56 0.84 -4.70 13.31
CA LEU A 56 -0.15 -3.64 13.50
C LEU A 56 -1.54 -4.20 13.23
N VAL A 57 -2.46 -4.07 14.19
CA VAL A 57 -3.82 -4.59 14.08
C VAL A 57 -4.83 -3.47 14.10
N PHE A 58 -5.80 -3.54 13.20
CA PHE A 58 -6.80 -2.52 12.99
C PHE A 58 -8.19 -3.12 13.12
N ASP A 59 -9.09 -2.39 13.77
CA ASP A 59 -10.50 -2.63 13.64
C ASP A 59 -10.99 -1.94 12.37
N VAL A 60 -11.66 -2.70 11.51
CA VAL A 60 -12.24 -2.22 10.25
C VAL A 60 -13.74 -2.06 10.45
N GLY A 61 -14.23 -0.84 10.32
CA GLY A 61 -15.63 -0.50 10.51
C GLY A 61 -16.25 0.21 9.32
N TYR A 62 -17.58 0.11 9.22
CA TYR A 62 -18.39 0.95 8.35
C TYR A 62 -19.26 1.84 9.23
N SER A 63 -19.08 3.16 9.14
CA SER A 63 -19.70 4.09 10.08
C SER A 63 -19.37 3.70 11.53
N PHE A 64 -20.36 3.45 12.39
CA PHE A 64 -20.16 3.11 13.81
C PHE A 64 -20.06 1.61 14.12
N ILE A 65 -19.93 0.75 13.10
CA ILE A 65 -20.03 -0.70 13.26
C ILE A 65 -18.72 -1.36 12.83
N THR A 66 -18.03 -2.03 13.76
CA THR A 66 -16.87 -2.89 13.45
C THR A 66 -17.31 -4.13 12.67
N ALA A 67 -16.81 -4.27 11.45
CA ALA A 67 -17.17 -5.32 10.50
C ALA A 67 -16.02 -6.32 10.25
N GLY A 68 -14.79 -5.98 10.61
CA GLY A 68 -13.62 -6.82 10.36
C GLY A 68 -12.38 -6.40 11.12
N GLU A 69 -11.31 -7.15 10.90
CA GLU A 69 -9.98 -6.87 11.39
C GLU A 69 -9.00 -6.89 10.21
N ALA A 70 -8.09 -5.93 10.21
CA ALA A 70 -6.95 -5.91 9.31
C ALA A 70 -5.64 -6.03 10.09
N VAL A 71 -4.65 -6.72 9.52
CA VAL A 71 -3.33 -6.89 10.13
C VAL A 71 -2.27 -6.59 9.10
N MET A 72 -1.35 -5.67 9.42
CA MET A 72 -0.10 -5.45 8.70
C MET A 72 1.04 -6.04 9.53
N ALA A 73 1.88 -6.89 8.95
CA ALA A 73 2.96 -7.54 9.69
C ALA A 73 4.21 -7.79 8.85
N ILE A 74 5.37 -7.79 9.52
CA ILE A 74 6.65 -8.24 8.97
C ILE A 74 7.11 -9.45 9.80
N PRO A 75 6.49 -10.64 9.62
CA PRO A 75 6.77 -11.78 10.48
C PRO A 75 8.20 -12.30 10.36
N LYS A 76 8.84 -12.11 9.21
CA LYS A 76 10.20 -12.59 8.95
C LYS A 76 10.91 -11.83 7.84
N MET A 77 12.23 -11.99 7.79
CA MET A 77 13.05 -11.72 6.62
C MET A 77 12.93 -12.84 5.57
N ASP A 78 13.16 -12.46 4.31
CA ASP A 78 13.30 -13.34 3.16
C ASP A 78 14.54 -12.90 2.34
N THR A 79 14.82 -13.58 1.24
CA THR A 79 15.86 -13.21 0.29
C THR A 79 15.33 -13.24 -1.13
N ALA A 80 15.64 -12.20 -1.91
CA ALA A 80 15.36 -12.17 -3.34
C ALA A 80 16.58 -11.59 -4.06
N PHE A 81 17.01 -12.24 -5.15
CA PHE A 81 18.16 -11.81 -5.95
C PHE A 81 19.43 -11.54 -5.11
N GLY A 82 19.67 -12.35 -4.07
CA GLY A 82 20.83 -12.23 -3.18
C GLY A 82 20.76 -11.05 -2.20
N ARG A 83 19.60 -10.40 -2.06
CA ARG A 83 19.39 -9.24 -1.18
C ARG A 83 18.41 -9.59 -0.06
N GLU A 84 18.70 -9.10 1.14
CA GLU A 84 17.79 -9.21 2.28
C GLU A 84 16.48 -8.46 1.99
N CYS A 85 15.36 -9.11 2.26
CA CYS A 85 14.03 -8.56 2.01
C CYS A 85 13.15 -8.73 3.25
N TYR A 86 12.25 -7.79 3.49
CA TYR A 86 11.13 -7.98 4.39
C TYR A 86 10.04 -8.79 3.69
N GLN A 87 9.52 -9.84 4.33
CA GLN A 87 8.23 -10.40 3.92
C GLN A 87 7.14 -9.60 4.61
N VAL A 88 6.48 -8.72 3.87
CA VAL A 88 5.39 -7.91 4.39
C VAL A 88 4.07 -8.59 4.06
N LEU A 89 3.26 -8.84 5.09
CA LEU A 89 1.92 -9.38 4.99
C LEU A 89 0.88 -8.33 5.34
N PHE A 90 -0.17 -8.27 4.55
CA PHE A 90 -1.37 -7.51 4.88
C PHE A 90 -2.60 -8.40 4.68
N THR A 91 -3.36 -8.60 5.75
CA THR A 91 -4.54 -9.47 5.74
C THR A 91 -5.77 -8.71 6.23
N VAL A 92 -6.93 -9.02 5.66
CA VAL A 92 -8.22 -8.48 6.11
C VAL A 92 -9.22 -9.61 6.22
N HIS A 93 -9.91 -9.70 7.34
CA HIS A 93 -10.97 -10.68 7.54
C HIS A 93 -12.18 -10.05 8.21
N SER A 94 -13.38 -10.49 7.83
CA SER A 94 -14.59 -10.07 8.55
C SER A 94 -14.71 -10.81 9.88
N THR A 95 -15.30 -10.16 10.88
CA THR A 95 -15.51 -10.79 12.19
C THR A 95 -16.52 -11.93 12.08
N PRO A 96 -16.51 -12.94 12.97
CA PRO A 96 -17.49 -14.03 12.94
C PRO A 96 -18.94 -13.53 13.00
N SER A 97 -19.20 -12.45 13.75
CA SER A 97 -20.50 -11.80 13.88
C SER A 97 -20.96 -11.05 12.63
N PHE A 98 -20.06 -10.75 11.68
CA PHE A 98 -20.37 -10.15 10.37
C PHE A 98 -20.19 -11.09 9.17
N SER A 99 -19.48 -12.21 9.37
CA SER A 99 -19.18 -13.20 8.33
C SER A 99 -20.43 -13.85 7.71
N TRP A 100 -21.53 -13.92 8.45
CA TRP A 100 -22.81 -14.46 7.96
C TRP A 100 -23.53 -13.52 6.96
N ILE A 101 -23.24 -12.22 7.01
CA ILE A 101 -23.76 -11.22 6.05
C ILE A 101 -22.84 -11.16 4.84
N TYR A 102 -21.53 -11.00 5.09
CA TYR A 102 -20.53 -10.94 4.03
C TYR A 102 -19.15 -11.38 4.55
N LYS A 103 -18.65 -12.52 4.05
CA LYS A 103 -17.33 -13.04 4.41
C LYS A 103 -16.23 -12.34 3.59
N VAL A 104 -15.22 -11.77 4.26
CA VAL A 104 -13.99 -11.25 3.65
C VAL A 104 -12.82 -12.04 4.20
N GLU A 105 -11.89 -12.43 3.33
CA GLU A 105 -10.66 -13.13 3.69
C GLU A 105 -9.58 -12.82 2.64
N ASP A 106 -9.00 -11.64 2.78
CA ASP A 106 -8.06 -11.07 1.83
C ASP A 106 -6.63 -11.17 2.37
N ARG A 107 -5.70 -11.46 1.46
CA ARG A 107 -4.27 -11.56 1.76
C ARG A 107 -3.44 -10.93 0.65
N TYR A 108 -2.55 -10.06 1.08
CA TYR A 108 -1.54 -9.39 0.28
C TYR A 108 -0.18 -9.70 0.85
N GLU A 109 0.78 -9.95 -0.02
CA GLU A 109 2.15 -10.28 0.36
C GLU A 109 3.11 -9.59 -0.59
N THR A 110 4.07 -8.84 -0.05
CA THR A 110 5.14 -8.23 -0.83
C THR A 110 6.50 -8.60 -0.25
N ILE A 111 7.41 -9.03 -1.13
CA ILE A 111 8.82 -9.27 -0.78
C ILE A 111 9.57 -7.97 -1.07
N LEU A 112 9.73 -7.16 -0.02
CA LEU A 112 10.21 -5.79 -0.08
C LEU A 112 11.72 -5.74 0.18
N ASP A 113 12.50 -5.19 -0.75
CA ASP A 113 13.94 -5.00 -0.58
C ASP A 113 14.24 -4.14 0.66
N LYS A 114 15.12 -4.64 1.55
CA LYS A 114 15.43 -3.98 2.83
C LYS A 114 16.14 -2.64 2.67
N GLU A 115 17.01 -2.49 1.67
CA GLU A 115 17.75 -1.24 1.47
C GLU A 115 17.04 -0.32 0.48
N GLY A 116 16.54 -0.88 -0.62
CA GLY A 116 15.98 -0.13 -1.73
C GLY A 116 14.50 0.20 -1.56
N ILE A 117 13.80 -0.48 -0.65
CA ILE A 117 12.38 -0.27 -0.36
C ILE A 117 11.57 -0.31 -1.66
N PHE A 118 11.80 -1.32 -2.49
CA PHE A 118 10.99 -1.62 -3.66
C PHE A 118 10.68 -3.13 -3.63
N PRO A 119 9.58 -3.57 -4.23
CA PRO A 119 9.20 -4.96 -4.23
C PRO A 119 9.97 -5.76 -5.29
N TRP A 120 10.31 -7.00 -4.96
CA TRP A 120 10.76 -8.02 -5.90
C TRP A 120 9.62 -8.93 -6.35
N ARG A 121 8.67 -9.18 -5.45
CA ARG A 121 7.51 -10.04 -5.67
C ARG A 121 6.29 -9.47 -4.96
N PHE A 122 5.14 -9.61 -5.57
CA PHE A 122 3.85 -9.25 -5.00
C PHE A 122 2.83 -10.36 -5.29
N SER A 123 2.08 -10.74 -4.26
CA SER A 123 0.99 -11.71 -4.34
C SER A 123 -0.27 -11.15 -3.70
N GLN A 124 -1.41 -11.40 -4.35
CA GLN A 124 -2.73 -11.00 -3.89
C GLN A 124 -3.67 -12.19 -3.99
N ARG A 125 -4.42 -12.45 -2.92
CA ARG A 125 -5.48 -13.45 -2.82
C ARG A 125 -6.70 -12.78 -2.21
N ILE A 126 -7.74 -12.57 -3.00
CA ILE A 126 -8.99 -11.92 -2.57
C ILE A 126 -10.07 -12.98 -2.44
N ARG A 127 -10.78 -12.99 -1.31
CA ARG A 127 -11.89 -13.92 -1.04
C ARG A 127 -13.04 -13.15 -0.37
N GLU A 128 -13.89 -12.56 -1.21
CA GLU A 128 -14.97 -11.68 -0.76
C GLU A 128 -16.33 -12.25 -1.18
N GLY A 129 -17.09 -12.81 -0.24
CA GLY A 129 -18.37 -13.48 -0.53
C GLY A 129 -18.19 -14.60 -1.56
N LYS A 130 -18.73 -14.38 -2.78
CA LYS A 130 -18.55 -15.26 -3.95
C LYS A 130 -17.40 -14.85 -4.88
N PHE A 131 -16.88 -13.64 -4.74
CA PHE A 131 -15.79 -13.11 -5.55
C PHE A 131 -14.45 -13.72 -5.12
N ARG A 132 -13.65 -14.12 -6.11
CA ARG A 132 -12.36 -14.77 -5.94
C ARG A 132 -11.41 -14.21 -6.99
N ARG A 133 -10.21 -13.82 -6.56
CA ARG A 133 -9.15 -13.35 -7.46
C ARG A 133 -7.80 -13.68 -6.87
N ASP A 134 -6.96 -14.29 -7.69
CA ASP A 134 -5.54 -14.52 -7.41
C ASP A 134 -4.72 -13.73 -8.42
N TYR A 135 -3.62 -13.14 -7.96
CA TYR A 135 -2.70 -12.38 -8.79
C TYR A 135 -1.29 -12.46 -8.20
N ASP A 136 -0.32 -12.67 -9.07
CA ASP A 136 1.10 -12.68 -8.73
C ASP A 136 1.88 -11.85 -9.76
N ALA A 137 2.87 -11.11 -9.27
CA ALA A 137 3.79 -10.35 -10.08
C ALA A 137 5.22 -10.50 -9.54
N VAL A 138 6.17 -10.81 -10.43
CA VAL A 138 7.59 -10.59 -10.18
C VAL A 138 7.95 -9.23 -10.77
N LEU A 139 8.53 -8.36 -9.96
CA LEU A 139 8.92 -7.01 -10.36
C LEU A 139 10.44 -7.00 -10.48
N ASP A 140 10.93 -7.27 -11.69
CA ASP A 140 12.36 -7.31 -11.99
C ASP A 140 12.88 -5.87 -12.13
N GLN A 141 13.40 -5.36 -11.02
CA GLN A 141 13.92 -4.00 -10.90
C GLN A 141 15.28 -3.81 -11.59
N ILE A 142 15.95 -4.90 -11.97
CA ILE A 142 17.23 -4.87 -12.68
C ILE A 142 16.96 -4.67 -14.16
N ASN A 143 16.04 -5.46 -14.71
CA ASN A 143 15.70 -5.43 -16.12
C ASN A 143 14.52 -4.50 -16.44
N ASN A 144 13.90 -3.88 -15.43
CA ASN A 144 12.75 -2.99 -15.57
C ASN A 144 11.56 -3.68 -16.27
N VAL A 145 11.24 -4.91 -15.83
CA VAL A 145 10.13 -5.71 -16.36
C VAL A 145 9.28 -6.30 -15.23
N ALA A 146 7.96 -6.10 -15.29
CA ALA A 146 7.01 -6.87 -14.50
C ALA A 146 6.62 -8.16 -15.24
N ILE A 147 6.65 -9.28 -14.54
CA ILE A 147 6.30 -10.60 -15.06
C ILE A 147 5.09 -11.09 -14.28
N THR A 148 3.99 -11.34 -14.99
CA THR A 148 2.73 -11.85 -14.43
C THR A 148 2.25 -13.04 -15.25
N GLU A 149 1.17 -13.69 -14.81
CA GLU A 149 0.52 -14.76 -15.60
C GLU A 149 0.06 -14.29 -16.99
N LYS A 150 -0.21 -12.98 -17.15
CA LYS A 150 -0.67 -12.39 -18.40
C LYS A 150 0.45 -12.00 -19.36
N GLY A 151 1.71 -12.05 -18.91
CA GLY A 151 2.86 -11.73 -19.74
C GLY A 151 3.89 -10.84 -19.05
N ARG A 152 4.69 -10.18 -19.89
CA ARG A 152 5.80 -9.31 -19.47
C ARG A 152 5.49 -7.88 -19.87
N PHE A 153 5.65 -6.95 -18.94
CA PHE A 153 5.31 -5.55 -19.12
C PHE A 153 6.52 -4.68 -18.76
N PRO A 154 6.91 -3.70 -19.60
CA PRO A 154 7.93 -2.74 -19.20
C PRO A 154 7.42 -1.91 -18.02
N ILE A 155 8.30 -1.67 -17.05
CA ILE A 155 8.02 -0.87 -15.86
C ILE A 155 9.10 0.20 -15.70
N PRO A 156 8.80 1.38 -15.15
CA PRO A 156 9.83 2.32 -14.72
C PRO A 156 10.68 1.73 -13.59
N PRO A 157 11.91 2.21 -13.40
CA PRO A 157 12.75 1.81 -12.28
C PRO A 157 12.08 2.06 -10.93
N TYR A 158 12.26 1.11 -10.01
CA TYR A 158 11.73 1.18 -8.65
C TYR A 158 10.21 1.28 -8.57
N ILE A 159 9.52 0.60 -9.49
CA ILE A 159 8.07 0.46 -9.46
C ILE A 159 7.61 -0.19 -8.15
N HIS A 160 6.46 0.23 -7.65
CA HIS A 160 5.86 -0.30 -6.43
C HIS A 160 4.58 -1.09 -6.70
N ASP A 161 4.31 -2.11 -5.88
CA ASP A 161 2.96 -2.60 -5.64
C ASP A 161 2.27 -1.74 -4.56
N VAL A 162 0.96 -1.93 -4.37
CA VAL A 162 0.15 -1.15 -3.41
C VAL A 162 0.67 -1.21 -1.97
N VAL A 163 1.17 -2.37 -1.50
CA VAL A 163 1.68 -2.53 -0.14
C VAL A 163 3.09 -1.93 -0.05
N SER A 164 3.95 -2.20 -1.01
CA SER A 164 5.31 -1.63 -1.01
C SER A 164 5.32 -0.10 -1.12
N ALA A 165 4.38 0.50 -1.86
CA ALA A 165 4.22 1.95 -1.95
C ALA A 165 3.87 2.54 -0.59
N PHE A 166 2.98 1.89 0.16
CA PHE A 166 2.63 2.29 1.51
C PHE A 166 3.86 2.27 2.45
N TYR A 167 4.65 1.20 2.42
CA TYR A 167 5.89 1.12 3.22
C TYR A 167 6.94 2.14 2.78
N PHE A 168 7.04 2.44 1.48
CA PHE A 168 7.91 3.50 1.00
C PHE A 168 7.52 4.88 1.55
N VAL A 169 6.22 5.19 1.59
CA VAL A 169 5.72 6.44 2.18
C VAL A 169 6.12 6.58 3.66
N ARG A 170 6.19 5.49 4.41
CA ARG A 170 6.67 5.50 5.80
C ARG A 170 8.14 5.90 5.95
N THR A 171 8.93 5.81 4.87
CA THR A 171 10.34 6.25 4.86
C THR A 171 10.52 7.72 4.51
N MET A 172 9.48 8.39 3.99
CA MET A 172 9.56 9.81 3.59
C MET A 172 9.72 10.73 4.80
N ASP A 173 10.36 11.88 4.60
CA ASP A 173 10.39 12.96 5.58
C ASP A 173 9.32 14.02 5.24
N PHE A 174 8.40 14.26 6.17
CA PHE A 174 7.34 15.26 6.06
C PHE A 174 7.60 16.51 6.92
N SER A 175 8.77 16.62 7.55
CA SER A 175 9.12 17.72 8.47
C SER A 175 8.96 19.10 7.81
N ALA A 176 9.41 19.23 6.56
CA ALA A 176 9.37 20.46 5.76
C ALA A 176 8.19 20.56 4.78
N SER A 177 7.34 19.53 4.69
CA SER A 177 6.27 19.48 3.69
C SER A 177 5.17 20.51 3.94
N ARG A 178 4.65 21.10 2.85
CA ARG A 178 3.52 22.04 2.90
C ARG A 178 2.23 21.34 2.45
N PRO A 179 1.07 21.64 3.07
CA PRO A 179 -0.20 21.09 2.62
C PRO A 179 -0.42 21.31 1.11
N GLY A 180 -0.77 20.25 0.40
CA GLY A 180 -0.94 20.23 -1.05
C GLY A 180 0.30 19.79 -1.84
N GLU A 181 1.47 19.74 -1.22
CA GLU A 181 2.70 19.20 -1.81
C GLU A 181 2.53 17.71 -2.15
N ARG A 182 3.09 17.29 -3.29
CA ARG A 182 2.91 15.94 -3.85
C ARG A 182 4.26 15.31 -4.13
N THR A 183 4.43 14.08 -3.65
CA THR A 183 5.54 13.22 -4.07
C THR A 183 5.04 12.22 -5.09
N ILE A 184 5.76 12.05 -6.20
CA ILE A 184 5.37 11.13 -7.27
C ILE A 184 6.05 9.77 -7.08
N LEU A 185 5.25 8.72 -7.21
CA LEU A 185 5.63 7.33 -7.24
C LEU A 185 5.06 6.69 -8.52
N HIS A 186 5.59 5.53 -8.85
CA HIS A 186 5.05 4.69 -9.91
C HIS A 186 4.61 3.37 -9.31
N ASN A 187 3.40 2.95 -9.66
CA ASN A 187 2.84 1.69 -9.19
C ASN A 187 2.46 0.78 -10.35
N PHE A 188 2.55 -0.53 -10.13
CA PHE A 188 2.13 -1.55 -11.10
C PHE A 188 1.02 -2.41 -10.54
N THR A 189 -0.07 -2.53 -11.30
CA THR A 189 -1.20 -3.38 -10.98
C THR A 189 -1.71 -4.05 -12.25
N LYS A 190 -2.00 -5.36 -12.19
CA LYS A 190 -2.40 -6.20 -13.33
C LYS A 190 -1.31 -6.27 -14.41
N ASP A 191 -1.39 -5.37 -15.37
CA ASP A 191 -0.65 -5.31 -16.64
C ASP A 191 -0.18 -3.88 -16.96
N THR A 192 -0.45 -2.91 -16.07
CA THR A 192 -0.26 -1.49 -16.36
C THR A 192 0.46 -0.79 -15.22
N SER A 193 1.39 0.10 -15.60
CA SER A 193 2.03 1.06 -14.68
C SER A 193 1.23 2.36 -14.65
N TYR A 194 1.03 2.92 -13.46
CA TYR A 194 0.36 4.20 -13.25
C TYR A 194 1.15 5.10 -12.31
N THR A 195 0.95 6.40 -12.47
CA THR A 195 1.53 7.41 -11.58
C THR A 195 0.66 7.55 -10.34
N LEU A 196 1.29 7.43 -9.18
CA LEU A 196 0.69 7.65 -7.87
C LEU A 196 1.30 8.91 -7.26
N ALA A 197 0.49 9.91 -6.96
CA ALA A 197 0.92 11.07 -6.19
C ALA A 197 0.52 10.90 -4.72
N VAL A 198 1.46 11.07 -3.80
CA VAL A 198 1.22 11.12 -2.36
C VAL A 198 1.15 12.58 -1.96
N LYS A 199 -0.06 13.05 -1.66
CA LYS A 199 -0.32 14.45 -1.30
C LYS A 199 -0.31 14.60 0.22
N PHE A 200 0.55 15.47 0.74
CA PHE A 200 0.54 15.83 2.15
C PHE A 200 -0.63 16.79 2.43
N LEU A 201 -1.44 16.49 3.45
CA LEU A 201 -2.60 17.29 3.82
C LEU A 201 -2.41 18.12 5.09
N GLY A 202 -1.38 17.84 5.89
CA GLY A 202 -1.11 18.53 7.15
C GLY A 202 -0.94 17.56 8.30
N ARG A 203 -1.23 18.05 9.51
CA ARG A 203 -1.06 17.32 10.77
C ARG A 203 -2.34 17.39 11.61
N GLN A 204 -2.64 16.33 12.33
CA GLN A 204 -3.81 16.24 13.21
C GLN A 204 -3.56 15.26 14.35
N GLN A 205 -4.21 15.49 15.50
CA GLN A 205 -4.27 14.48 16.56
C GLN A 205 -5.42 13.51 16.32
N ILE A 206 -5.13 12.22 16.38
CA ILE A 206 -6.11 11.14 16.18
C ILE A 206 -6.15 10.27 17.43
N LYS A 207 -7.37 10.04 17.92
CA LYS A 207 -7.64 9.13 19.03
C LYS A 207 -8.26 7.84 18.48
N VAL A 208 -7.66 6.72 18.84
CA VAL A 208 -8.10 5.34 18.56
C VAL A 208 -7.89 4.50 19.82
N ASP A 209 -8.27 3.23 19.78
CA ASP A 209 -8.12 2.32 20.92
C ASP A 209 -6.66 2.15 21.37
N ALA A 210 -5.71 2.18 20.43
CA ALA A 210 -4.28 2.14 20.73
C ALA A 210 -3.74 3.41 21.46
N GLY A 211 -4.54 4.48 21.55
CA GLY A 211 -4.22 5.74 22.21
C GLY A 211 -4.46 6.98 21.34
N THR A 212 -3.95 8.12 21.80
CA THR A 212 -3.98 9.38 21.04
C THR A 212 -2.60 9.67 20.44
N PHE A 213 -2.55 10.00 19.16
CA PHE A 213 -1.31 10.19 18.41
C PHE A 213 -1.33 11.52 17.67
N ARG A 214 -0.17 12.18 17.58
CA ARG A 214 0.08 13.21 16.56
C ARG A 214 0.31 12.50 15.23
N CYS A 215 -0.38 12.91 14.18
CA CYS A 215 -0.30 12.26 12.88
C CYS A 215 0.00 13.25 11.77
N VAL A 216 0.80 12.82 10.80
CA VAL A 216 0.82 13.38 9.45
C VAL A 216 -0.31 12.77 8.63
N ILE A 217 -0.91 13.58 7.77
CA ILE A 217 -2.04 13.16 6.94
C ILE A 217 -1.60 13.13 5.49
N VAL A 218 -1.81 12.00 4.82
CA VAL A 218 -1.51 11.84 3.39
C VAL A 218 -2.72 11.31 2.62
N GLU A 219 -2.80 11.70 1.36
CA GLU A 219 -3.85 11.32 0.41
C GLU A 219 -3.18 10.77 -0.86
N PRO A 220 -3.27 9.46 -1.15
CA PRO A 220 -2.84 8.91 -2.42
C PRO A 220 -3.80 9.33 -3.55
N LEU A 221 -3.24 9.80 -4.68
CA LEU A 221 -3.97 10.23 -5.86
C LEU A 221 -3.45 9.50 -7.10
N ILE A 222 -4.33 8.88 -7.88
CA ILE A 222 -3.97 8.18 -9.12
C ILE A 222 -4.05 9.18 -10.28
N GLN A 223 -3.09 9.13 -11.19
CA GLN A 223 -3.15 9.90 -12.43
C GLN A 223 -3.94 9.15 -13.50
N GLU A 224 -5.04 9.75 -13.97
CA GLU A 224 -5.84 9.26 -15.10
C GLU A 224 -6.01 10.36 -16.13
N GLY A 225 -5.64 10.09 -17.39
CA GLY A 225 -5.80 11.04 -18.49
C GLY A 225 -5.10 12.40 -18.25
N GLY A 226 -3.96 12.39 -17.54
CA GLY A 226 -3.21 13.60 -17.18
C GLY A 226 -3.71 14.32 -15.93
N LEU A 227 -4.86 13.94 -15.37
CA LEU A 227 -5.42 14.53 -14.14
C LEU A 227 -5.25 13.58 -12.95
N PHE A 228 -4.87 14.12 -11.80
CA PHE A 228 -4.85 13.35 -10.55
C PHE A 228 -6.25 13.32 -9.93
N LYS A 229 -6.79 12.12 -9.76
CA LYS A 229 -8.08 11.87 -9.12
C LYS A 229 -7.91 10.94 -7.92
N SER A 230 -8.80 11.09 -6.94
CA SER A 230 -9.01 10.07 -5.92
C SER A 230 -10.31 9.34 -6.29
N GLU A 231 -10.23 8.06 -6.64
CA GLU A 231 -11.42 7.23 -6.76
C GLU A 231 -11.85 6.81 -5.36
N GLY A 232 -12.83 7.51 -4.79
CA GLY A 232 -13.15 7.48 -3.37
C GLY A 232 -11.99 8.03 -2.53
N ARG A 233 -12.28 9.05 -1.74
CA ARG A 233 -11.24 9.81 -1.06
C ARG A 233 -10.58 8.97 0.02
N VAL A 234 -9.31 8.61 -0.16
CA VAL A 234 -8.51 7.87 0.83
C VAL A 234 -7.67 8.84 1.63
N ILE A 235 -7.85 8.82 2.94
CA ILE A 235 -7.03 9.59 3.86
C ILE A 235 -6.31 8.61 4.79
N ILE A 236 -5.00 8.79 4.92
CA ILE A 236 -4.14 7.97 5.76
C ILE A 236 -3.51 8.87 6.80
N TRP A 237 -3.66 8.51 8.07
CA TRP A 237 -3.00 9.15 9.21
C TRP A 237 -1.87 8.26 9.68
N LEU A 238 -0.63 8.73 9.52
CA LEU A 238 0.59 8.08 10.00
C LEU A 238 1.11 8.84 11.21
N THR A 239 1.72 8.18 12.19
CA THR A 239 2.37 8.88 13.31
C THR A 239 3.36 9.93 12.81
N ASP A 240 3.34 11.12 13.43
CA ASP A 240 4.28 12.21 13.16
C ASP A 240 5.59 11.97 13.94
N ASP A 241 6.27 10.88 13.58
CA ASP A 241 7.58 10.47 14.09
C ASP A 241 8.35 9.64 13.04
N GLU A 242 9.49 9.07 13.43
CA GLU A 242 10.31 8.27 12.53
C GLU A 242 9.67 6.93 12.17
N ARG A 243 8.73 6.40 12.99
CA ARG A 243 8.10 5.09 12.76
C ARG A 243 7.01 5.14 11.69
N LYS A 244 6.31 6.26 11.62
CA LYS A 244 5.18 6.50 10.70
C LYS A 244 4.22 5.31 10.65
N ILE A 245 3.87 4.77 11.82
CA ILE A 245 2.89 3.68 11.84
C ILE A 245 1.52 4.24 11.43
N PRO A 246 0.74 3.54 10.61
CA PRO A 246 -0.66 3.90 10.37
C PRO A 246 -1.46 3.87 11.67
N VAL A 247 -2.13 4.98 11.95
CA VAL A 247 -3.05 5.13 13.09
C VAL A 247 -4.50 5.00 12.62
N LYS A 248 -4.82 5.56 11.45
CA LYS A 248 -6.14 5.47 10.84
C LYS A 248 -6.00 5.48 9.32
N VAL A 249 -6.87 4.73 8.64
CA VAL A 249 -7.14 4.86 7.21
C VAL A 249 -8.64 5.05 7.06
N SER A 250 -9.05 6.06 6.29
CA SER A 250 -10.46 6.32 6.01
C SER A 250 -10.69 6.46 4.54
N THR A 251 -11.69 5.76 4.05
CA THR A 251 -12.12 5.79 2.68
C THR A 251 -13.55 6.34 2.62
N GLN A 252 -13.77 7.38 1.84
CA GLN A 252 -15.12 7.85 1.52
C GLN A 252 -15.76 6.98 0.43
N VAL A 253 -16.96 6.46 0.73
CA VAL A 253 -17.82 5.77 -0.23
C VAL A 253 -19.11 6.57 -0.44
N VAL A 254 -19.95 6.16 -1.41
CA VAL A 254 -21.20 6.88 -1.77
C VAL A 254 -22.09 7.11 -0.54
N VAL A 255 -22.09 6.18 0.41
CA VAL A 255 -22.85 6.28 1.67
C VAL A 255 -21.89 6.06 2.83
N GLY A 256 -21.38 7.12 3.45
CA GLY A 256 -20.52 7.02 4.64
C GLY A 256 -19.03 6.78 4.35
N SER A 257 -18.32 6.22 5.34
CA SER A 257 -16.91 5.83 5.20
C SER A 257 -16.65 4.42 5.72
N ILE A 258 -15.61 3.82 5.18
CA ILE A 258 -14.96 2.63 5.74
C ILE A 258 -13.69 3.12 6.43
N ASP A 259 -13.60 2.85 7.72
CA ASP A 259 -12.51 3.30 8.56
C ASP A 259 -11.76 2.08 9.11
N ALA A 260 -10.43 2.09 9.03
CA ALA A 260 -9.55 1.16 9.71
C ALA A 260 -8.79 1.93 10.79
N GLU A 261 -9.01 1.59 12.05
CA GLU A 261 -8.42 2.29 13.21
C GLU A 261 -7.46 1.35 13.97
N LEU A 262 -6.28 1.86 14.31
CA LEU A 262 -5.26 1.09 15.00
C LEU A 262 -5.75 0.69 16.40
N ARG A 263 -5.89 -0.62 16.61
CA ARG A 263 -6.29 -1.21 17.89
C ARG A 263 -5.08 -1.53 18.76
N GLU A 264 -4.07 -2.18 18.19
CA GLU A 264 -2.86 -2.59 18.89
C GLU A 264 -1.66 -2.64 17.94
N TYR A 265 -0.46 -2.53 18.51
CA TYR A 265 0.80 -2.68 17.79
C TYR A 265 1.84 -3.36 18.67
N SER A 266 2.72 -4.15 18.04
CA SER A 266 3.85 -4.80 18.68
C SER A 266 5.01 -4.94 17.70
N GLY A 267 6.23 -5.17 18.22
CA GLY A 267 7.43 -5.38 17.41
C GLY A 267 7.84 -4.20 16.52
N VAL A 268 7.34 -3.00 16.78
CA VAL A 268 7.70 -1.78 16.05
C VAL A 268 9.20 -1.47 16.22
N ALA A 269 9.80 -0.83 15.22
CA ALA A 269 11.25 -0.60 15.13
C ALA A 269 11.85 0.36 16.18
N GLY A 270 11.06 0.82 17.16
CA GLY A 270 11.48 1.78 18.18
C GLY A 270 10.29 2.42 18.93
N PRO A 271 10.55 3.36 19.84
CA PRO A 271 9.51 4.07 20.57
C PRO A 271 8.63 4.93 19.63
N ILE A 272 7.34 5.01 19.93
CA ILE A 272 6.36 5.86 19.22
C ILE A 272 6.32 7.25 19.87
N ASN A 273 7.22 8.13 19.43
CA ASN A 273 7.36 9.50 19.97
C ASN A 273 6.16 10.40 19.66
N ALA A 274 5.30 9.99 18.72
CA ALA A 274 4.07 10.70 18.39
C ALA A 274 2.91 10.40 19.34
N LYS A 275 3.00 9.35 20.17
CA LYS A 275 1.93 8.97 21.12
C LYS A 275 1.89 9.96 22.28
N LEU A 276 0.70 10.51 22.53
CA LEU A 276 0.45 11.41 23.64
C LEU A 276 0.23 10.63 24.93
N ARG A 277 0.69 11.19 26.05
CA ARG A 277 0.50 10.65 27.40
C ARG A 277 -0.90 10.92 27.92
#